data_AF-A0A929TXG1-F1
#
_entry.id   AF-A0A929TXG1-F1
#
_cell.length_a   1.000
_cell.length_b   1.000
_cell.length_c   1.000
_cell.angle_alpha   90.00
_cell.angle_beta   90.00
_cell.angle_gamma   90.00
#
_symmetry.space_group_name_H-M   'P 1'
#
loop_
_entity.id
_entity.type
_entity.pdbx_description
1 polymer ?
#
loop_
_entity_poly.entity_id
_entity_poly.type
_entity_poly.pdbx_seq_one_letter_code
_entity_poly.pdbx_strand_id
1 'polypeptide(L)'
;AKKMGRPVADKITKSERVVVTTEKGTNVAFCVKDRKAGIFAGSCTGRGRVASSSFEVYVPIVETMTNGVVIADGSLGYLGAIKSPIELVFEAGYLVEINGKEDASRLKRYMESFNDKEIYCAAELGIGLNTKSKCEGVCYIEDESTYGTFHIGFGRNIALGGNHEAKGHFERIRYETIIDSF
;
A
#
# COMPACT_ATOMS: atom_id res chain seq x y z
N ALA A 1 -11.21 -13.57 -3.43
CA ALA A 1 -10.24 -13.29 -2.36
C ALA A 1 -9.45 -14.54 -1.92
N LYS A 2 -9.79 -15.27 -0.84
CA LYS A 2 -8.91 -16.30 -0.23
C LYS A 2 -8.25 -17.29 -1.20
N LYS A 3 -9.01 -17.93 -2.10
CA LYS A 3 -8.46 -18.88 -3.10
C LYS A 3 -7.48 -18.22 -4.07
N MET A 4 -7.74 -16.98 -4.44
CA MET A 4 -6.97 -16.18 -5.41
C MET A 4 -5.74 -15.52 -4.79
N GLY A 5 -5.86 -15.00 -3.57
CA GLY A 5 -4.78 -14.30 -2.87
C GLY A 5 -3.73 -15.25 -2.27
N ARG A 6 -4.08 -16.50 -1.95
CA ARG A 6 -3.17 -17.43 -1.27
C ARG A 6 -1.87 -17.72 -2.03
N PRO A 7 -1.90 -18.02 -3.34
CA PRO A 7 -0.66 -18.18 -4.10
C PRO A 7 0.22 -16.93 -4.08
N VAL A 8 -0.38 -15.74 -4.14
CA VAL A 8 0.34 -14.45 -4.11
C VAL A 8 0.96 -14.23 -2.73
N ALA A 9 0.17 -14.38 -1.65
CA ALA A 9 0.64 -14.24 -0.28
C ALA A 9 1.77 -15.23 0.07
N ASP A 10 1.64 -16.49 -0.38
CA ASP A 10 2.67 -17.52 -0.18
C ASP A 10 3.96 -17.18 -0.93
N LYS A 11 3.86 -16.55 -2.10
CA LYS A 11 5.03 -16.09 -2.86
C LYS A 11 5.71 -14.92 -2.17
N ILE A 12 4.96 -13.89 -1.78
CA ILE A 12 5.48 -12.73 -1.01
C ILE A 12 6.20 -13.19 0.26
N THR A 13 5.57 -14.09 1.03
CA THR A 13 6.13 -14.59 2.30
C THR A 13 7.47 -15.32 2.14
N LYS A 14 7.76 -15.84 0.94
CA LYS A 14 9.01 -16.55 0.63
C LYS A 14 10.06 -15.67 -0.04
N SER A 15 9.68 -14.46 -0.47
CA SER A 15 10.59 -13.51 -1.11
C SER A 15 11.24 -12.61 -0.05
N GLU A 16 12.41 -12.08 -0.37
CA GLU A 16 13.04 -11.03 0.44
C GLU A 16 12.60 -9.63 -0.03
N ARG A 17 12.22 -9.50 -1.30
CA ARG A 17 11.88 -8.24 -1.95
C ARG A 17 10.73 -8.41 -2.93
N VAL A 18 9.87 -7.39 -3.01
CA VAL A 18 8.87 -7.24 -4.07
C VAL A 18 9.21 -6.00 -4.88
N VAL A 19 9.27 -6.13 -6.19
CA VAL A 19 9.55 -5.01 -7.11
C VAL A 19 8.31 -4.73 -7.92
N VAL A 20 7.96 -3.45 -8.03
CA VAL A 20 6.80 -3.00 -8.79
C VAL A 20 7.25 -2.02 -9.85
N THR A 21 6.91 -2.32 -11.11
CA THR A 21 7.33 -1.59 -12.31
C THR A 21 6.13 -1.27 -13.19
N THR A 22 6.01 -0.04 -13.70
CA THR A 22 4.95 0.33 -14.64
C THR A 22 5.48 1.14 -15.81
N GLU A 23 4.77 1.08 -16.95
CA GLU A 23 5.02 1.95 -18.10
C GLU A 23 4.91 3.44 -17.76
N LYS A 24 4.17 3.78 -16.70
CA LYS A 24 3.98 5.16 -16.23
C LYS A 24 5.18 5.70 -15.43
N GLY A 25 6.18 4.87 -15.15
CA GLY A 25 7.43 5.27 -14.50
C GLY A 25 7.58 4.80 -13.05
N THR A 26 6.65 4.00 -12.52
CA THR A 26 6.87 3.36 -11.22
C THR A 26 8.01 2.36 -11.34
N ASN A 27 8.93 2.43 -10.39
CA ASN A 27 9.99 1.47 -10.18
C ASN A 27 10.40 1.56 -8.71
N VAL A 28 9.80 0.70 -7.89
CA VAL A 28 9.98 0.71 -6.44
C VAL A 28 10.23 -0.70 -5.94
N ALA A 29 11.11 -0.82 -4.96
CA ALA A 29 11.43 -2.05 -4.29
C ALA A 29 11.01 -2.00 -2.82
N PHE A 30 10.21 -2.96 -2.39
CA PHE A 30 9.81 -3.17 -1.00
C PHE A 30 10.54 -4.38 -0.43
N CYS A 31 11.19 -4.24 0.71
CA CYS A 31 11.73 -5.39 1.43
C CYS A 31 10.62 -6.03 2.29
N VAL A 32 10.42 -7.33 2.10
CA VAL A 32 9.43 -8.15 2.82
C VAL A 32 10.09 -9.33 3.52
N LYS A 33 11.42 -9.30 3.63
CA LYS A 33 12.21 -10.32 4.31
C LYS A 33 11.69 -10.56 5.73
N ASP A 34 11.49 -11.83 6.06
CA ASP A 34 10.98 -12.30 7.35
C ASP A 34 9.58 -11.74 7.72
N ARG A 35 8.84 -11.20 6.73
CA ARG A 35 7.45 -10.75 6.88
C ARG A 35 6.50 -11.81 6.36
N LYS A 36 5.35 -11.93 7.02
CA LYS A 36 4.30 -12.86 6.64
C LYS A 36 3.16 -12.12 5.98
N ALA A 37 2.90 -12.42 4.71
CA ALA A 37 1.74 -11.85 4.03
C ALA A 37 0.43 -12.45 4.57
N GLY A 38 -0.56 -11.59 4.73
CA GLY A 38 -1.92 -11.92 5.14
C GLY A 38 -2.91 -11.80 3.99
N ILE A 39 -4.16 -12.19 4.27
CA ILE A 39 -5.29 -11.98 3.34
C ILE A 39 -6.45 -11.43 4.13
N PHE A 40 -6.93 -10.25 3.72
CA PHE A 40 -8.23 -9.76 4.12
C PHE A 40 -9.29 -10.16 3.10
N ALA A 41 -10.46 -10.55 3.62
CA ALA A 41 -11.56 -11.08 2.82
C ALA A 41 -12.91 -10.94 3.54
N GLY A 42 -13.05 -9.97 4.44
CA GLY A 42 -14.28 -9.73 5.21
C GLY A 42 -14.76 -10.89 6.08
N SER A 43 -13.86 -11.74 6.60
CA SER A 43 -14.24 -13.00 7.26
C SER A 43 -13.42 -13.27 8.53
N CYS A 44 -14.10 -13.18 9.69
CA CYS A 44 -13.57 -13.46 11.05
C CYS A 44 -14.18 -14.74 11.67
N THR A 45 -14.21 -15.86 10.94
CA THR A 45 -14.94 -17.06 11.39
C THR A 45 -14.20 -17.94 12.41
N GLY A 46 -13.03 -17.51 12.89
CA GLY A 46 -12.20 -18.29 13.83
C GLY A 46 -11.74 -17.46 15.03
N ARG A 47 -11.58 -18.11 16.19
CA ARG A 47 -11.11 -17.46 17.42
C ARG A 47 -9.74 -16.82 17.20
N GLY A 48 -9.57 -15.58 17.68
CA GLY A 48 -8.32 -14.82 17.56
C GLY A 48 -8.00 -14.32 16.15
N ARG A 49 -8.97 -14.37 15.21
CA ARG A 49 -8.81 -13.80 13.88
C ARG A 49 -9.34 -12.37 13.84
N VAL A 50 -8.58 -11.50 13.18
CA VAL A 50 -8.97 -10.15 12.78
C VAL A 50 -9.22 -10.17 11.28
N ALA A 51 -10.15 -9.35 10.81
CA ALA A 51 -10.35 -9.09 9.38
C ALA A 51 -10.58 -7.60 9.16
N SER A 52 -10.20 -7.16 7.97
CA SER A 52 -10.68 -5.92 7.38
C SER A 52 -11.91 -6.20 6.51
N SER A 53 -12.69 -5.14 6.27
CA SER A 53 -13.74 -5.10 5.24
C SER A 53 -13.16 -5.12 3.82
N SER A 54 -11.84 -4.97 3.71
CA SER A 54 -11.08 -5.06 2.47
C SER A 54 -10.96 -6.50 1.93
N PHE A 55 -10.60 -6.58 0.66
CA PHE A 55 -10.33 -7.82 -0.06
C PHE A 55 -8.97 -7.72 -0.74
N GLU A 56 -7.92 -8.08 -0.02
CA GLU A 56 -6.54 -7.91 -0.48
C GLU A 56 -5.60 -8.99 0.06
N VAL A 57 -4.45 -9.12 -0.60
CA VAL A 57 -3.23 -9.61 0.05
C VAL A 57 -2.54 -8.40 0.64
N TYR A 58 -2.06 -8.51 1.88
CA TYR A 58 -1.23 -7.47 2.49
C TYR A 58 0.06 -8.06 3.05
N VAL A 59 1.09 -7.24 3.17
CA VAL A 59 2.32 -7.57 3.89
C VAL A 59 2.87 -6.32 4.56
N PRO A 60 3.25 -6.37 5.85
CA PRO A 60 4.01 -5.27 6.45
C PRO A 60 5.37 -5.16 5.75
N ILE A 61 5.79 -3.94 5.42
CA ILE A 61 7.09 -3.68 4.79
C ILE A 61 8.17 -3.59 5.89
N VAL A 62 9.41 -3.99 5.57
CA VAL A 62 10.57 -3.66 6.39
C VAL A 62 10.86 -2.16 6.26
N GLU A 63 10.68 -1.46 7.36
CA GLU A 63 10.47 -0.03 7.49
C GLU A 63 11.54 0.80 6.77
N THR A 64 12.80 0.39 6.84
CA THR A 64 13.97 1.17 6.39
C THR A 64 14.48 0.79 4.99
N MET A 65 13.74 -0.04 4.26
CA MET A 65 14.29 -0.76 3.11
C MET A 65 13.51 -0.53 1.80
N THR A 66 12.57 0.41 1.80
CA THR A 66 11.86 0.83 0.59
C THR A 66 12.66 1.89 -0.16
N ASN A 67 12.91 1.67 -1.46
CA ASN A 67 13.61 2.63 -2.31
C ASN A 67 13.00 2.65 -3.71
N GLY A 68 12.93 3.84 -4.31
CA GLY A 68 12.51 4.03 -5.70
C GLY A 68 11.37 5.02 -5.86
N VAL A 69 10.68 4.94 -7.00
CA VAL A 69 9.70 5.94 -7.43
C VAL A 69 8.36 5.30 -7.72
N VAL A 70 7.29 6.02 -7.37
CA VAL A 70 5.90 5.59 -7.43
C VAL A 70 5.08 6.74 -8.08
N ILE A 71 4.54 6.56 -9.31
CA ILE A 71 3.71 7.54 -10.08
C ILE A 71 2.17 7.51 -9.86
N ALA A 72 1.72 8.04 -8.74
CA ALA A 72 0.43 7.77 -8.13
C ALA A 72 -0.75 8.34 -8.93
N ASP A 73 -1.68 7.48 -9.39
CA ASP A 73 -2.70 7.88 -10.38
C ASP A 73 -4.14 7.38 -10.11
N GLY A 74 -4.41 6.71 -8.99
CA GLY A 74 -5.77 6.30 -8.61
C GLY A 74 -6.43 7.19 -7.55
N SER A 75 -6.15 6.93 -6.27
CA SER A 75 -6.81 7.65 -5.16
C SER A 75 -5.92 7.79 -3.92
N LEU A 76 -6.24 8.77 -3.06
CA LEU A 76 -5.49 9.29 -1.91
C LEU A 76 -6.26 9.20 -0.58
N GLY A 77 -6.92 8.10 -0.36
CA GLY A 77 -7.55 7.68 0.89
C GLY A 77 -8.78 8.52 1.14
N TYR A 78 -8.82 9.07 2.34
CA TYR A 78 -9.76 10.09 2.74
C TYR A 78 -9.72 11.36 1.87
N LEU A 79 -8.68 11.56 1.04
CA LEU A 79 -8.59 12.67 0.09
C LEU A 79 -9.22 12.34 -1.28
N GLY A 80 -9.69 11.11 -1.50
CA GLY A 80 -10.42 10.73 -2.71
C GLY A 80 -9.56 10.64 -3.98
N ALA A 81 -10.17 10.80 -5.14
CA ALA A 81 -9.53 10.55 -6.44
C ALA A 81 -8.37 11.51 -6.75
N ILE A 82 -7.36 10.99 -7.44
CA ILE A 82 -6.27 11.78 -8.02
C ILE A 82 -6.69 12.29 -9.40
N LYS A 83 -6.56 13.59 -9.61
CA LYS A 83 -6.85 14.25 -10.90
C LYS A 83 -5.60 14.47 -11.74
N SER A 84 -4.43 14.50 -11.12
CA SER A 84 -3.14 14.62 -11.79
C SER A 84 -2.11 13.74 -11.09
N PRO A 85 -1.37 12.89 -11.83
CA PRO A 85 -0.42 11.96 -11.21
C PRO A 85 0.55 12.64 -10.25
N ILE A 86 0.91 11.92 -9.19
CA ILE A 86 1.83 12.38 -8.15
C ILE A 86 3.05 11.48 -8.19
N GLU A 87 4.24 12.03 -8.33
CA GLU A 87 5.46 11.25 -8.16
C GLU A 87 5.83 11.22 -6.67
N LEU A 88 5.99 10.02 -6.14
CA LEU A 88 6.40 9.73 -4.77
C LEU A 88 7.78 9.10 -4.78
N VAL A 89 8.75 9.73 -4.12
CA VAL A 89 10.14 9.26 -4.05
C VAL A 89 10.42 8.69 -2.67
N PHE A 90 10.86 7.43 -2.65
CA PHE A 90 11.22 6.71 -1.44
C PHE A 90 12.72 6.52 -1.33
N GLU A 91 13.25 6.84 -0.16
CA GLU A 91 14.64 6.58 0.22
C GLU A 91 14.70 6.01 1.62
N ALA A 92 15.46 4.94 1.80
CA ALA A 92 15.69 4.29 3.09
C ALA A 92 14.39 4.05 3.88
N GLY A 93 13.31 3.69 3.18
CA GLY A 93 12.03 3.39 3.81
C GLY A 93 11.00 4.53 3.87
N TYR A 94 11.45 5.76 3.72
CA TYR A 94 10.63 6.94 3.93
C TYR A 94 10.30 7.63 2.62
N LEU A 95 9.11 8.20 2.56
CA LEU A 95 8.69 9.12 1.52
C LEU A 95 9.40 10.47 1.71
N VAL A 96 10.39 10.74 0.87
CA VAL A 96 11.24 11.94 0.97
C VAL A 96 10.81 13.05 0.04
N GLU A 97 10.16 12.72 -1.09
CA GLU A 97 9.60 13.72 -2.01
C GLU A 97 8.19 13.35 -2.45
N ILE A 98 7.38 14.40 -2.62
CA ILE A 98 6.01 14.32 -3.13
C ILE A 98 5.89 15.40 -4.22
N ASN A 99 5.95 14.98 -5.48
CA ASN A 99 6.05 15.85 -6.64
C ASN A 99 4.74 15.81 -7.44
N GLY A 100 4.26 16.97 -7.90
CA GLY A 100 3.01 17.06 -8.65
C GLY A 100 2.27 18.39 -8.44
N LYS A 101 1.00 18.42 -8.87
CA LYS A 101 0.15 19.62 -8.83
C LYS A 101 -0.65 19.70 -7.52
N GLU A 102 -1.95 20.01 -7.61
CA GLU A 102 -2.81 20.22 -6.44
C GLU A 102 -2.93 18.95 -5.57
N ASP A 103 -3.07 17.77 -6.16
CA ASP A 103 -3.21 16.53 -5.37
C ASP A 103 -1.94 16.18 -4.57
N ALA A 104 -0.75 16.49 -5.09
CA ALA A 104 0.50 16.38 -4.34
C ALA A 104 0.52 17.34 -3.13
N SER A 105 0.04 18.56 -3.31
CA SER A 105 -0.06 19.55 -2.23
C SER A 105 -1.10 19.15 -1.18
N ARG A 106 -2.21 18.53 -1.60
CA ARG A 106 -3.23 17.97 -0.69
C ARG A 106 -2.66 16.83 0.15
N LEU A 107 -1.90 15.92 -0.46
CA LEU A 107 -1.23 14.83 0.26
C LEU A 107 -0.22 15.37 1.26
N LYS A 108 0.64 16.33 0.87
CA LYS A 108 1.61 16.97 1.78
C LYS A 108 0.94 17.54 3.03
N ARG A 109 -0.07 18.40 2.85
CA ARG A 109 -0.83 19.01 3.96
C ARG A 109 -1.47 17.97 4.87
N TYR A 110 -1.98 16.88 4.28
CA TYR A 110 -2.57 15.80 5.05
C TYR A 110 -1.53 15.06 5.89
N MET A 111 -0.38 14.69 5.32
CA MET A 111 0.70 14.03 6.06
C MET A 111 1.28 14.95 7.14
N GLU A 112 1.48 16.22 6.85
CA GLU A 112 1.93 17.24 7.83
C GLU A 112 0.96 17.38 9.00
N SER A 113 -0.36 17.21 8.78
CA SER A 113 -1.37 17.35 9.83
C SER A 113 -1.25 16.34 10.97
N PHE A 114 -0.58 15.20 10.74
CA PHE A 114 -0.27 14.24 11.81
C PHE A 114 0.76 14.77 12.80
N ASN A 115 1.56 15.77 12.41
CA ASN A 115 2.68 16.31 13.19
C ASN A 115 3.57 15.17 13.72
N ASP A 116 3.94 14.26 12.83
CA ASP A 116 4.71 13.07 13.13
C ASP A 116 5.52 12.65 11.89
N LYS A 117 6.84 12.66 12.00
CA LYS A 117 7.74 12.22 10.92
C LYS A 117 7.59 10.73 10.60
N GLU A 118 7.12 9.94 11.56
CA GLU A 118 6.99 8.49 11.36
C GLU A 118 5.82 8.13 10.43
N ILE A 119 4.94 9.09 10.11
CA ILE A 119 3.87 8.91 9.12
C ILE A 119 4.42 8.75 7.69
N TYR A 120 5.66 9.15 7.42
CA TYR A 120 6.25 9.06 6.07
C TYR A 120 6.87 7.69 5.77
N CYS A 121 6.94 6.78 6.74
CA CYS A 121 7.46 5.43 6.54
C CYS A 121 6.50 4.61 5.68
N ALA A 122 7.02 3.89 4.67
CA ALA A 122 6.28 2.85 3.96
C ALA A 122 6.02 1.68 4.91
N ALA A 123 4.76 1.37 5.14
CA ALA A 123 4.28 0.53 6.23
C ALA A 123 3.74 -0.82 5.73
N GLU A 124 3.04 -0.79 4.61
CA GLU A 124 2.31 -1.93 4.04
C GLU A 124 2.40 -1.92 2.52
N LEU A 125 2.52 -3.11 1.94
CA LEU A 125 2.24 -3.35 0.54
C LEU A 125 0.97 -4.20 0.47
N GLY A 126 -0.07 -3.68 -0.18
CA GLY A 126 -1.31 -4.43 -0.40
C GLY A 126 -1.65 -4.59 -1.88
N ILE A 127 -2.37 -5.66 -2.22
CA ILE A 127 -2.76 -6.06 -3.58
C ILE A 127 -4.24 -6.43 -3.58
N GLY A 128 -5.05 -5.68 -4.34
CA GLY A 128 -6.50 -5.85 -4.36
C GLY A 128 -6.95 -7.15 -5.06
N LEU A 129 -7.99 -7.78 -4.51
CA LEU A 129 -8.51 -9.10 -4.90
C LEU A 129 -9.99 -9.11 -5.32
N ASN A 130 -10.69 -7.98 -5.26
CA ASN A 130 -12.11 -7.88 -5.57
C ASN A 130 -12.33 -7.42 -7.01
N THR A 131 -12.78 -8.35 -7.86
CA THR A 131 -13.06 -8.10 -9.28
C THR A 131 -14.33 -7.27 -9.52
N LYS A 132 -15.10 -6.97 -8.47
CA LYS A 132 -16.30 -6.14 -8.54
C LYS A 132 -16.08 -4.70 -8.08
N SER A 133 -15.01 -4.47 -7.32
CA SER A 133 -14.65 -3.14 -6.83
C SER A 133 -14.07 -2.29 -7.94
N LYS A 134 -14.22 -0.98 -7.79
CA LYS A 134 -13.57 0.02 -8.66
C LYS A 134 -12.81 1.01 -7.81
N CYS A 135 -11.68 1.48 -8.33
CA CYS A 135 -10.92 2.55 -7.70
C CYS A 135 -11.40 3.88 -8.26
N GLU A 136 -12.42 4.45 -7.63
CA GLU A 136 -13.06 5.71 -8.06
C GLU A 136 -12.74 6.88 -7.11
N GLY A 137 -12.02 6.63 -6.01
CA GLY A 137 -11.70 7.66 -5.03
C GLY A 137 -12.89 8.06 -4.17
N VAL A 138 -13.90 7.20 -4.05
CA VAL A 138 -15.14 7.46 -3.28
C VAL A 138 -15.11 6.75 -1.93
N CYS A 139 -14.75 5.47 -1.92
CA CYS A 139 -14.72 4.64 -0.72
C CYS A 139 -13.34 4.00 -0.59
N TYR A 140 -12.67 4.21 0.55
CA TYR A 140 -11.27 3.82 0.61
C TYR A 140 -11.03 2.31 0.54
N ILE A 141 -11.83 1.59 1.32
CA ILE A 141 -11.93 0.12 1.35
C ILE A 141 -12.23 -0.48 -0.02
N GLU A 142 -13.07 0.18 -0.83
CA GLU A 142 -13.40 -0.36 -2.16
C GLU A 142 -12.22 -0.25 -3.11
N ASP A 143 -11.57 0.91 -3.13
CA ASP A 143 -10.46 1.16 -4.04
C ASP A 143 -9.25 0.26 -3.74
N GLU A 144 -8.88 0.05 -2.47
CA GLU A 144 -7.75 -0.84 -2.08
C GLU A 144 -8.05 -2.30 -2.42
N SER A 145 -9.33 -2.69 -2.33
CA SER A 145 -9.81 -4.01 -2.68
C SER A 145 -9.83 -4.26 -4.19
N THR A 146 -9.68 -3.23 -5.02
CA THR A 146 -9.89 -3.34 -6.47
C THR A 146 -8.91 -4.31 -7.10
N TYR A 147 -9.42 -5.30 -7.84
CA TYR A 147 -8.58 -6.33 -8.44
C TYR A 147 -7.51 -5.74 -9.38
N GLY A 148 -6.28 -6.26 -9.27
CA GLY A 148 -5.16 -5.87 -10.12
C GLY A 148 -4.50 -4.54 -9.75
N THR A 149 -4.89 -3.95 -8.61
CA THR A 149 -4.17 -2.82 -8.02
C THR A 149 -3.17 -3.29 -6.98
N PHE A 150 -2.17 -2.45 -6.73
CA PHE A 150 -1.48 -2.44 -5.45
C PHE A 150 -1.64 -1.07 -4.78
N HIS A 151 -1.37 -0.99 -3.49
CA HIS A 151 -1.30 0.27 -2.75
C HIS A 151 -0.20 0.17 -1.68
N ILE A 152 0.18 1.33 -1.16
CA ILE A 152 1.16 1.47 -0.08
C ILE A 152 0.45 2.05 1.14
N GLY A 153 0.54 1.38 2.28
CA GLY A 153 0.20 1.96 3.57
C GLY A 153 1.36 2.77 4.12
N PHE A 154 1.08 3.87 4.81
CA PHE A 154 2.05 4.76 5.43
C PHE A 154 1.88 4.81 6.95
N GLY A 155 2.99 4.98 7.67
CA GLY A 155 3.01 5.07 9.12
C GLY A 155 3.02 3.71 9.80
N ARG A 156 2.15 3.53 10.81
CA ARG A 156 2.18 2.41 11.75
C ARG A 156 1.89 1.08 11.06
N ASN A 157 2.66 0.02 11.32
CA ASN A 157 2.41 -1.32 10.78
C ASN A 157 2.36 -2.46 11.81
N ILE A 158 2.42 -2.15 13.13
CA ILE A 158 2.41 -3.18 14.19
C ILE A 158 1.24 -4.15 14.08
N ALA A 159 0.05 -3.66 13.68
CA ALA A 159 -1.17 -4.47 13.60
C ALA A 159 -1.14 -5.45 12.42
N LEU A 160 -0.26 -5.19 11.45
CA LEU A 160 -0.04 -6.02 10.26
C LEU A 160 1.10 -7.03 10.47
N GLY A 161 1.80 -6.98 11.61
CA GLY A 161 2.98 -7.81 11.91
C GLY A 161 4.32 -7.11 11.64
N GLY A 162 4.31 -5.79 11.48
CA GLY A 162 5.50 -4.94 11.40
C GLY A 162 6.04 -4.51 12.78
N ASN A 163 7.01 -3.60 12.80
CA ASN A 163 7.63 -3.08 14.04
C ASN A 163 7.56 -1.54 14.16
N HIS A 164 6.83 -0.87 13.26
CA HIS A 164 6.76 0.58 13.17
C HIS A 164 5.59 1.17 13.94
N GLU A 165 5.90 2.14 14.78
CA GLU A 165 4.93 2.97 15.47
C GLU A 165 4.91 4.38 14.87
N ALA A 166 3.70 4.88 14.63
CA ALA A 166 3.43 6.25 14.20
C ALA A 166 2.05 6.66 14.74
N LYS A 167 1.72 7.95 14.71
CA LYS A 167 0.40 8.46 15.16
C LYS A 167 -0.78 7.98 14.32
N GLY A 168 -0.52 7.50 13.11
CA GLY A 168 -1.53 6.95 12.22
C GLY A 168 -1.04 5.78 11.40
N HIS A 169 -2.00 5.10 10.79
CA HIS A 169 -1.81 4.29 9.60
C HIS A 169 -2.75 4.88 8.56
N PHE A 170 -2.23 5.22 7.39
CA PHE A 170 -3.03 5.74 6.29
C PHE A 170 -2.57 5.10 4.99
N GLU A 171 -3.53 4.59 4.23
CA GLU A 171 -3.27 3.95 2.95
C GLU A 171 -3.30 4.97 1.80
N ARG A 172 -2.36 4.83 0.85
CA ARG A 172 -2.56 4.74 -0.63
C ARG A 172 -1.29 5.10 -1.43
N ILE A 173 -1.09 4.71 -2.70
CA ILE A 173 -1.89 4.99 -3.92
C ILE A 173 -1.70 3.90 -5.00
N ARG A 174 -2.76 3.70 -5.81
CA ARG A 174 -2.93 2.73 -6.91
C ARG A 174 -1.99 2.90 -8.11
N TYR A 175 -1.72 1.76 -8.76
CA TYR A 175 -1.37 1.57 -10.17
C TYR A 175 -2.07 0.34 -10.75
N GLU A 176 -2.37 0.37 -12.04
CA GLU A 176 -2.42 -0.87 -12.84
C GLU A 176 -0.99 -1.38 -13.01
N THR A 177 -0.69 -2.60 -12.57
CA THR A 177 0.66 -3.15 -12.72
C THR A 177 0.68 -4.66 -12.87
N ILE A 178 1.49 -5.09 -13.83
CA ILE A 178 2.05 -6.44 -13.91
C ILE A 178 3.12 -6.53 -12.82
N ILE A 179 2.94 -7.37 -11.81
CA ILE A 179 4.00 -7.66 -10.83
C ILE A 179 5.05 -8.53 -11.55
N ASP A 180 6.09 -7.89 -12.11
CA ASP A 180 7.06 -8.52 -13.02
C ASP A 180 7.97 -9.54 -12.34
N SER A 181 8.14 -9.49 -11.01
CA SER A 181 8.95 -10.50 -10.31
C SER A 181 8.68 -10.57 -8.81
N PHE A 182 8.78 -11.78 -8.27
CA PHE A 182 9.03 -12.05 -6.86
C PHE A 182 10.17 -13.05 -6.76
#